data_AF-A0A1L9T591-F1
#
_entry.id   AF-A0A1L9T591-F1
#
_cell.length_a   1.000
_cell.length_b   1.000
_cell.length_c   1.000
_cell.angle_alpha   90.00
_cell.angle_beta   90.00
_cell.angle_gamma   90.00
#
_symmetry.space_group_name_H-M   'P 1'
#
loop_
_entity.id
_entity.type
_entity.pdbx_description
1 polymer ?
#
loop_
_entity_poly.entity_id
_entity_poly.type
_entity_poly.pdbx_seq_one_letter_code
_entity_poly.pdbx_strand_id
1 'polypeptide(L)'
;MSQVLQAYNNLDAKEPYYDGKPRNLEVKFTSWSKRHLRITDDSISGPLVYTADIHTRKPNIVFQSTSTSQVPATVTFHTWSSAVDMSIDGDTTTSRTTRLLKNDREFESRGLGGRTLKWRRRSILSFTNDFECVDAWSGKVLATFYSHRGISMTRAGRFEISGPEVLRSKRVTDEVIVSGLAHVYLEYVARSSAAGASAGAAGAGAGAGGGGC
;
A
#
# COMPACT_ATOMS: atom_id res chain seq x y z
N MET A 1 25.86 -7.01 -10.05
CA MET A 1 24.84 -6.02 -10.47
C MET A 1 24.27 -6.49 -11.80
N SER A 2 22.97 -6.77 -11.89
CA SER A 2 22.36 -7.36 -13.10
C SER A 2 22.34 -6.37 -14.26
N GLN A 3 22.64 -6.81 -15.49
CA GLN A 3 22.56 -5.97 -16.71
C GLN A 3 21.14 -5.38 -16.91
N VAL A 4 20.13 -6.02 -16.35
CA VAL A 4 18.74 -5.55 -16.34
C VAL A 4 18.61 -4.24 -15.55
N LEU A 5 19.19 -4.15 -14.35
CA LEU A 5 19.21 -2.91 -13.54
C LEU A 5 19.89 -1.74 -14.26
N GLN A 6 20.93 -2.03 -15.05
CA GLN A 6 21.67 -1.04 -15.82
C GLN A 6 20.86 -0.55 -17.05
N ALA A 7 20.12 -1.44 -17.70
CA ALA A 7 19.22 -1.07 -18.80
C ALA A 7 18.02 -0.22 -18.29
N TYR A 8 17.50 -0.51 -17.09
CA TYR A 8 16.41 0.28 -16.49
C TYR A 8 16.81 1.71 -16.14
N ASN A 9 18.01 1.92 -15.59
CA ASN A 9 18.51 3.27 -15.31
C ASN A 9 18.72 4.10 -16.60
N ASN A 10 18.91 3.44 -17.74
CA ASN A 10 19.21 4.10 -19.02
C ASN A 10 17.97 4.33 -19.91
N LEU A 11 16.88 3.56 -19.73
CA LEU A 11 15.66 3.68 -20.53
C LEU A 11 14.73 4.82 -20.08
N ASP A 12 14.96 5.37 -18.88
CA ASP A 12 14.16 6.45 -18.28
C ASP A 12 14.98 7.76 -18.19
N ALA A 13 15.79 8.05 -19.21
CA ALA A 13 16.74 9.18 -19.26
C ALA A 13 16.11 10.58 -19.27
N LYS A 14 14.81 10.71 -19.00
CA LYS A 14 14.28 11.90 -18.34
C LYS A 14 14.17 11.56 -16.86
N GLU A 15 15.26 11.75 -16.11
CA GLU A 15 15.17 11.72 -14.66
C GLU A 15 13.95 12.57 -14.25
N PRO A 16 13.03 12.03 -13.44
CA PRO A 16 11.92 12.82 -12.95
C PRO A 16 12.51 14.03 -12.21
N TYR A 17 12.34 15.20 -12.80
CA TYR A 17 12.85 16.45 -12.25
C TYR A 17 12.21 16.65 -10.87
N TYR A 18 13.02 16.45 -9.83
CA TYR A 18 12.61 16.69 -8.46
C TYR A 18 12.92 18.14 -8.09
N ASP A 19 11.87 18.96 -7.97
CA ASP A 19 11.96 20.39 -7.63
C ASP A 19 12.09 20.66 -6.11
N GLY A 20 12.32 19.61 -5.31
CA GLY A 20 12.38 19.69 -3.85
C GLY A 20 11.02 19.56 -3.15
N LYS A 21 9.90 19.46 -3.87
CA LYS A 21 8.56 19.37 -3.26
C LYS A 21 8.06 17.93 -3.16
N PRO A 22 7.28 17.59 -2.12
CA PRO A 22 6.61 16.30 -2.05
C PRO A 22 5.68 16.08 -3.25
N ARG A 23 5.67 14.87 -3.79
CA ARG A 23 4.70 14.45 -4.81
C ARG A 23 3.46 13.90 -4.12
N ASN A 24 2.29 14.36 -4.54
CA ASN A 24 1.02 13.92 -3.95
C ASN A 24 0.28 13.01 -4.93
N LEU A 25 -0.19 11.85 -4.45
CA LEU A 25 -0.99 10.92 -5.25
C LEU A 25 -2.32 10.65 -4.56
N GLU A 26 -3.42 10.98 -5.21
CA GLU A 26 -4.77 10.74 -4.72
C GLU A 26 -5.22 9.32 -5.05
N VAL A 27 -5.80 8.61 -4.08
CA VAL A 27 -6.24 7.21 -4.21
C VAL A 27 -7.76 7.12 -4.07
N LYS A 28 -8.41 6.61 -5.11
CA LYS A 28 -9.87 6.54 -5.19
C LYS A 28 -10.35 5.20 -5.77
N PHE A 29 -11.38 4.64 -5.17
CA PHE A 29 -12.17 3.55 -5.76
C PHE A 29 -13.07 4.07 -6.88
N THR A 30 -13.13 3.34 -8.00
CA THR A 30 -14.02 3.70 -9.12
C THR A 30 -15.43 3.14 -8.95
N SER A 31 -15.62 2.18 -8.05
CA SER A 31 -16.90 1.53 -7.78
C SER A 31 -17.19 1.45 -6.28
N TRP A 32 -18.47 1.37 -5.94
CA TRP A 32 -18.93 1.08 -4.58
C TRP A 32 -18.47 -0.30 -4.08
N SER A 33 -18.21 -1.24 -5.00
CA SER A 33 -17.68 -2.57 -4.67
C SER A 33 -16.23 -2.54 -4.19
N LYS A 34 -15.55 -1.38 -4.28
CA LYS A 34 -14.16 -1.17 -3.84
C LYS A 34 -13.15 -2.15 -4.46
N ARG A 35 -13.46 -2.67 -5.65
CA ARG A 35 -12.60 -3.61 -6.37
C ARG A 35 -11.62 -2.94 -7.33
N HIS A 36 -11.92 -1.72 -7.74
CA HIS A 36 -11.16 -1.02 -8.75
C HIS A 36 -10.66 0.30 -8.16
N LEU A 37 -9.37 0.54 -8.26
CA LEU A 37 -8.67 1.71 -7.73
C LEU A 37 -8.06 2.52 -8.88
N ARG A 38 -8.04 3.84 -8.69
CA ARG A 38 -7.29 4.80 -9.50
C ARG A 38 -6.39 5.60 -8.57
N ILE A 39 -5.17 5.81 -9.03
CA ILE A 39 -4.16 6.64 -8.39
C ILE A 39 -3.81 7.76 -9.36
N THR A 40 -4.05 9.00 -8.95
CA THR A 40 -3.88 10.20 -9.79
C THR A 40 -2.91 11.19 -9.17
N ASP A 41 -2.18 11.94 -10.00
CA ASP A 41 -1.20 12.94 -9.56
C ASP A 41 -1.88 14.23 -9.09
N ASP A 42 -1.44 14.77 -7.96
CA ASP A 42 -1.82 16.01 -7.26
C ASP A 42 -3.30 16.20 -6.88
N SER A 43 -4.24 15.63 -7.64
CA SER A 43 -5.68 15.78 -7.40
C SER A 43 -6.45 14.56 -7.90
N ILE A 44 -7.70 14.42 -7.43
CA ILE A 44 -8.59 13.30 -7.80
C ILE A 44 -8.93 13.29 -9.29
N SER A 45 -8.94 14.46 -9.93
CA SER A 45 -9.15 14.64 -11.37
C SER A 45 -7.83 14.80 -12.15
N GLY A 46 -6.70 14.60 -11.48
CA GLY A 46 -5.38 14.74 -12.08
C GLY A 46 -5.00 13.60 -13.02
N PRO A 47 -3.79 13.67 -13.59
CA PRO A 47 -3.27 12.63 -14.48
C PRO A 47 -3.28 11.25 -13.82
N LEU A 48 -3.73 10.23 -14.55
CA LEU A 48 -3.72 8.85 -14.06
C LEU A 48 -2.29 8.30 -14.04
N VAL A 49 -1.86 7.80 -12.88
CA VAL A 49 -0.53 7.21 -12.70
C VAL A 49 -0.61 5.68 -12.61
N TYR A 50 -1.61 5.18 -11.88
CA TYR A 50 -1.87 3.74 -11.79
C TYR A 50 -3.37 3.43 -11.73
N THR A 51 -3.73 2.26 -12.22
CA THR A 51 -4.96 1.57 -11.84
C THR A 51 -4.61 0.34 -11.01
N ALA A 52 -5.52 -0.09 -10.15
CA ALA A 52 -5.37 -1.37 -9.47
C ALA A 52 -6.68 -2.12 -9.34
N ASP A 53 -6.64 -3.42 -9.58
CA ASP A 53 -7.76 -4.33 -9.45
C ASP A 53 -7.56 -5.26 -8.27
N ILE A 54 -8.56 -5.33 -7.39
CA ILE A 54 -8.57 -6.15 -6.18
C ILE A 54 -9.44 -7.37 -6.41
N HIS A 55 -8.85 -8.54 -6.18
CA HIS A 55 -9.46 -9.84 -6.36
C HIS A 55 -9.50 -10.62 -5.04
N THR A 56 -10.50 -11.49 -4.93
CA THR A 56 -10.54 -12.50 -3.86
C THR A 56 -9.57 -13.66 -4.12
N ARG A 57 -9.21 -13.88 -5.39
CA ARG A 57 -8.28 -14.91 -5.86
C ARG A 57 -6.87 -14.32 -5.98
N LYS A 58 -5.85 -15.17 -6.03
CA LYS A 58 -4.47 -14.75 -6.29
C LYS A 58 -4.28 -14.43 -7.79
N PRO A 59 -3.49 -13.40 -8.16
CA PRO A 59 -2.98 -12.34 -7.29
C PRO A 59 -4.12 -11.44 -6.76
N ASN A 60 -4.05 -11.10 -5.47
CA ASN A 60 -5.10 -10.37 -4.76
C ASN A 60 -5.20 -8.91 -5.16
N ILE A 61 -4.10 -8.28 -5.55
CA ILE A 61 -4.10 -6.94 -6.14
C ILE A 61 -3.22 -6.96 -7.38
N VAL A 62 -3.71 -6.36 -8.47
CA VAL A 62 -2.97 -6.19 -9.72
C VAL A 62 -2.90 -4.71 -10.04
N PHE A 63 -1.71 -4.16 -10.10
CA PHE A 63 -1.41 -2.77 -10.44
C PHE A 63 -0.99 -2.68 -11.90
N GLN A 64 -1.59 -1.73 -12.61
CA GLN A 64 -1.19 -1.36 -13.96
C GLN A 64 -0.70 0.08 -13.92
N SER A 65 0.56 0.29 -14.27
CA SER A 65 1.11 1.63 -14.44
C SER A 65 0.65 2.19 -15.79
N THR A 66 0.40 3.50 -15.86
CA THR A 66 0.18 4.18 -17.15
C THR A 66 1.47 4.40 -17.92
N SER A 67 2.63 4.18 -17.29
CA SER A 67 3.95 4.21 -17.93
C SER A 67 4.26 2.90 -18.65
N THR A 68 5.31 2.91 -19.49
CA THR A 68 5.73 1.86 -20.44
C THR A 68 6.02 0.47 -19.89
N SER A 69 5.87 0.22 -18.58
CA SER A 69 6.06 -1.13 -18.04
C SER A 69 4.90 -2.03 -18.47
N GLN A 70 5.22 -2.99 -19.34
CA GLN A 70 4.25 -3.99 -19.85
C GLN A 70 3.86 -5.02 -18.79
N VAL A 71 4.63 -5.14 -17.69
CA VAL A 71 4.41 -6.14 -16.66
C VAL A 71 3.64 -5.50 -15.50
N PRO A 72 2.41 -5.97 -15.20
CA PRO A 72 1.66 -5.46 -14.07
C PRO A 72 2.37 -5.84 -12.76
N ALA A 73 2.40 -4.92 -11.81
CA ALA A 73 2.81 -5.25 -10.46
C ALA A 73 1.69 -6.05 -9.78
N THR A 74 2.03 -7.07 -9.00
CA THR A 74 1.02 -7.94 -8.36
C THR A 74 1.31 -8.10 -6.89
N VAL A 75 0.26 -8.23 -6.08
CA VAL A 75 0.34 -8.50 -4.65
C VAL A 75 -0.46 -9.76 -4.34
N THR A 76 0.16 -10.67 -3.61
CA THR A 76 -0.44 -11.94 -3.18
C THR A 76 -0.40 -12.05 -1.67
N PHE A 77 -1.60 -12.23 -1.09
CA PHE A 77 -1.77 -12.47 0.34
C PHE A 77 -1.85 -13.97 0.60
N HIS A 78 -1.24 -14.42 1.69
CA HIS A 78 -1.28 -15.83 2.09
C HIS A 78 -2.33 -16.05 3.18
N THR A 79 -3.05 -17.17 3.10
CA THR A 79 -4.10 -17.51 4.06
C THR A 79 -3.53 -17.95 5.41
N TRP A 80 -2.40 -18.66 5.39
CA TRP A 80 -1.78 -19.28 6.58
C TRP A 80 -0.52 -18.56 7.05
N SER A 81 -0.20 -17.41 6.45
CA SER A 81 1.00 -16.63 6.76
C SER A 81 0.67 -15.15 6.65
N SER A 82 1.28 -14.34 7.53
CA SER A 82 1.20 -12.88 7.43
C SER A 82 2.09 -12.29 6.32
N ALA A 83 2.91 -13.13 5.68
CA ALA A 83 3.74 -12.76 4.55
C ALA A 83 2.90 -12.27 3.36
N VAL A 84 3.47 -11.36 2.60
CA VAL A 84 2.87 -10.82 1.38
C VAL A 84 3.90 -10.80 0.29
N ASP A 85 3.62 -11.48 -0.80
CA ASP A 85 4.49 -11.47 -1.95
C ASP A 85 4.07 -10.37 -2.91
N MET A 86 5.04 -9.59 -3.34
CA MET A 86 4.86 -8.48 -4.28
C MET A 86 5.78 -8.75 -5.46
N SER A 87 5.24 -8.72 -6.67
CA SER A 87 6.01 -8.71 -7.91
C SER A 87 5.93 -7.32 -8.52
N ILE A 88 7.07 -6.69 -8.79
CA ILE A 88 7.17 -5.35 -9.36
C ILE A 88 8.18 -5.41 -10.50
N ASP A 89 7.74 -5.12 -11.73
CA ASP A 89 8.54 -5.27 -12.95
C ASP A 89 9.19 -6.68 -13.09
N GLY A 90 8.47 -7.73 -12.67
CA GLY A 90 8.93 -9.12 -12.72
C GLY A 90 9.81 -9.56 -11.53
N ASP A 91 10.23 -8.63 -10.68
CA ASP A 91 11.00 -8.94 -9.47
C ASP A 91 10.09 -9.22 -8.27
N THR A 92 10.27 -10.38 -7.64
CA THR A 92 9.49 -10.76 -6.46
C THR A 92 10.19 -10.40 -5.15
N THR A 93 9.49 -9.71 -4.27
CA THR A 93 9.90 -9.39 -2.90
C THR A 93 8.79 -9.82 -1.93
N THR A 94 9.18 -10.38 -0.79
CA THR A 94 8.24 -10.75 0.27
C THR A 94 8.28 -9.72 1.40
N SER A 95 7.14 -9.12 1.71
CA SER A 95 6.95 -8.33 2.92
C SER A 95 6.52 -9.20 4.09
N ARG A 96 7.03 -8.89 5.29
CA ARG A 96 6.74 -9.64 6.53
C ARG A 96 6.33 -8.70 7.65
N THR A 97 5.47 -9.18 8.54
CA THR A 97 5.13 -8.48 9.79
C THR A 97 6.32 -8.48 10.74
N THR A 98 6.56 -7.35 11.41
CA THR A 98 7.60 -7.28 12.44
C THR A 98 7.11 -7.94 13.72
N ARG A 99 7.99 -8.68 14.42
CA ARG A 99 7.61 -9.38 15.66
C ARG A 99 7.20 -8.43 16.79
N LEU A 100 7.67 -7.19 16.75
CA LEU A 100 7.48 -6.20 17.82
C LEU A 100 6.14 -5.47 17.73
N LEU A 101 5.63 -5.22 16.52
CA LEU A 101 4.37 -4.51 16.30
C LEU A 101 3.58 -5.24 15.21
N LYS A 102 2.43 -5.82 15.59
CA LYS A 102 1.58 -6.67 14.72
C LYS A 102 1.11 -5.98 13.43
N ASN A 103 1.13 -4.65 13.41
CA ASN A 103 0.64 -3.85 12.29
C ASN A 103 1.79 -3.30 11.44
N ASP A 104 3.04 -3.44 11.86
CA ASP A 104 4.18 -2.96 11.11
C ASP A 104 4.65 -4.02 10.12
N ARG A 105 5.03 -3.58 8.92
CA ARG A 105 5.50 -4.48 7.87
C ARG A 105 6.75 -3.97 7.19
N GLU A 106 7.67 -4.88 6.98
CA GLU A 106 8.97 -4.62 6.38
C GLU A 106 9.10 -5.33 5.04
N PHE A 107 9.87 -4.75 4.12
CA PHE A 107 10.26 -5.37 2.86
C PHE A 107 11.62 -4.81 2.41
N GLU A 108 12.34 -5.56 1.58
CA GLU A 108 13.60 -5.10 1.00
C GLU A 108 13.35 -4.36 -0.32
N SER A 109 13.75 -3.11 -0.39
CA SER A 109 13.69 -2.29 -1.60
C SER A 109 14.87 -2.61 -2.50
N ARG A 110 14.61 -3.16 -3.69
CA ARG A 110 15.67 -3.44 -4.66
C ARG A 110 16.14 -2.15 -5.35
N GLY A 111 15.23 -1.21 -5.58
CA GLY A 111 15.57 0.11 -6.11
C GLY A 111 16.53 0.91 -5.21
N LEU A 112 16.56 0.61 -3.91
CA LEU A 112 17.49 1.19 -2.93
C LEU A 112 18.64 0.24 -2.53
N GLY A 113 18.96 -0.75 -3.38
CA GLY A 113 20.11 -1.64 -3.15
C GLY A 113 19.91 -2.66 -2.01
N GLY A 114 18.68 -3.07 -1.75
CA GLY A 114 18.34 -4.05 -0.69
C GLY A 114 18.04 -3.41 0.66
N ARG A 115 17.94 -2.08 0.76
CA ARG A 115 17.56 -1.40 2.01
C ARG A 115 16.17 -1.84 2.49
N THR A 116 16.05 -2.12 3.78
CA THR A 116 14.77 -2.49 4.39
C THR A 116 13.91 -1.25 4.60
N LEU A 117 12.74 -1.26 3.98
CA LEU A 117 11.70 -0.24 4.18
C LEU A 117 10.60 -0.80 5.06
N LYS A 118 10.00 0.07 5.87
CA LYS A 118 9.02 -0.28 6.88
C LYS A 118 7.78 0.60 6.78
N TRP A 119 6.63 -0.01 6.59
CA TRP A 119 5.33 0.63 6.79
C TRP A 119 4.90 0.46 8.23
N ARG A 120 4.57 1.58 8.88
CA ARG A 120 4.04 1.61 10.24
C ARG A 120 2.97 2.67 10.40
N ARG A 121 2.19 2.59 11.47
CA ARG A 121 1.25 3.65 11.83
C ARG A 121 2.03 4.90 12.24
N ARG A 122 1.64 6.06 11.72
CA ARG A 122 2.29 7.35 12.05
C ARG A 122 2.17 7.70 13.53
N SER A 123 1.03 7.40 14.14
CA SER A 123 0.81 7.60 15.56
C SER A 123 -0.10 6.51 16.10
N ILE A 124 0.33 5.86 17.19
CA ILE A 124 -0.45 4.84 17.90
C ILE A 124 -1.66 5.48 18.60
N LEU A 125 -1.52 6.73 19.03
CA LEU A 125 -2.55 7.49 19.74
C LEU A 125 -3.53 8.21 18.80
N SER A 126 -3.24 8.26 17.50
CA SER A 126 -4.14 8.89 16.55
C SER A 126 -5.31 7.95 16.21
N PHE A 127 -6.52 8.50 16.24
CA PHE A 127 -7.70 7.86 15.67
C PHE A 127 -7.64 7.75 14.13
N THR A 128 -6.66 8.40 13.50
CA THR A 128 -6.47 8.39 12.06
C THR A 128 -5.61 7.20 11.64
N ASN A 129 -5.92 6.64 10.48
CA ASN A 129 -5.21 5.49 9.92
C ASN A 129 -4.16 5.97 8.94
N ASP A 130 -3.33 6.88 9.41
CA ASP A 130 -2.25 7.42 8.63
C ASP A 130 -1.03 6.52 8.83
N PHE A 131 -0.38 6.16 7.73
CA PHE A 131 0.76 5.24 7.71
C PHE A 131 1.97 5.95 7.11
N GLU A 132 3.15 5.63 7.60
CA GLU A 132 4.40 6.15 7.07
C GLU A 132 5.31 5.00 6.64
N CYS A 133 5.96 5.20 5.49
CA CYS A 133 7.05 4.37 5.02
C CYS A 133 8.34 5.02 5.50
N VAL A 134 9.09 4.29 6.33
CA VAL A 134 10.39 4.72 6.82
C VAL A 134 11.47 3.79 6.31
N ASP A 135 12.65 4.35 6.09
CA ASP A 135 13.84 3.54 5.98
C ASP A 135 14.20 2.98 7.37
N ALA A 136 14.30 1.66 7.49
CA ALA A 136 14.46 1.02 8.79
C ALA A 136 15.81 1.34 9.47
N TRP A 137 16.84 1.66 8.69
CA TRP A 137 18.18 1.95 9.19
C TRP A 137 18.31 3.39 9.69
N SER A 138 17.91 4.35 8.87
CA SER A 138 18.02 5.79 9.15
C SER A 138 16.84 6.37 9.92
N GLY A 139 15.70 5.67 9.94
CA GLY A 139 14.44 6.17 10.51
C GLY A 139 13.79 7.30 9.69
N LYS A 140 14.35 7.65 8.53
CA LYS A 140 13.86 8.73 7.66
C LYS A 140 12.53 8.35 7.03
N VAL A 141 11.54 9.24 7.10
CA VAL A 141 10.25 9.10 6.40
C VAL A 141 10.47 9.32 4.90
N LEU A 142 10.04 8.36 4.10
CA LEU A 142 10.13 8.38 2.63
C LEU A 142 8.80 8.71 1.97
N ALA A 143 7.71 8.24 2.56
CA ALA A 143 6.35 8.50 2.11
C ALA A 143 5.36 8.39 3.26
N THR A 144 4.23 9.07 3.14
CA THR A 144 3.11 8.99 4.08
C THR A 144 1.82 8.73 3.32
N PHE A 145 1.04 7.73 3.76
CA PHE A 145 -0.34 7.55 3.35
C PHE A 145 -1.27 8.21 4.38
N TYR A 146 -2.08 9.15 3.92
CA TYR A 146 -3.13 9.79 4.70
C TYR A 146 -4.47 9.17 4.34
N SER A 147 -5.12 8.55 5.33
CA SER A 147 -6.46 7.99 5.11
C SER A 147 -7.48 9.11 4.91
N HIS A 148 -8.44 8.89 4.00
CA HIS A 148 -9.54 9.84 3.85
C HIS A 148 -10.39 9.90 5.13
N ARG A 149 -10.65 11.12 5.62
CA ARG A 149 -11.36 11.36 6.89
C ARG A 149 -12.86 11.67 6.72
N GLY A 150 -13.34 11.75 5.48
CA GLY A 150 -14.73 12.08 5.17
C GLY A 150 -15.62 10.85 4.94
N ILE A 151 -16.92 11.11 4.76
CA ILE A 151 -17.98 10.10 4.52
C ILE A 151 -17.92 9.52 3.08
N SER A 152 -16.89 9.86 2.30
CA SER A 152 -16.80 9.40 0.94
C SER A 152 -16.58 7.88 0.90
N MET A 153 -17.53 7.15 0.29
CA MET A 153 -17.40 5.71 0.11
C MET A 153 -16.34 5.31 -0.92
N THR A 154 -15.88 6.26 -1.74
CA THR A 154 -14.96 6.02 -2.86
C THR A 154 -13.57 6.60 -2.66
N ARG A 155 -13.38 7.61 -1.79
CA ARG A 155 -12.02 8.13 -1.52
C ARG A 155 -11.33 7.24 -0.50
N ALA A 156 -10.18 6.67 -0.86
CA ALA A 156 -9.39 5.84 0.04
C ALA A 156 -8.42 6.69 0.88
N GLY A 157 -7.74 7.64 0.24
CA GLY A 157 -6.74 8.48 0.89
C GLY A 157 -5.79 9.11 -0.13
N ARG A 158 -4.64 9.58 0.34
CA ARG A 158 -3.58 10.13 -0.51
C ARG A 158 -2.20 9.67 -0.05
N PHE A 159 -1.28 9.47 -0.98
CA PHE A 159 0.15 9.40 -0.70
C PHE A 159 0.78 10.79 -0.80
N GLU A 160 1.70 11.06 0.11
CA GLU A 160 2.65 12.16 0.05
C GLU A 160 4.04 11.53 0.05
N ILE A 161 4.72 11.57 -1.09
CA ILE A 161 6.06 11.03 -1.26
C ILE A 161 7.04 12.18 -1.12
N SER A 162 7.91 12.12 -0.12
CA SER A 162 8.84 13.21 0.22
C SER A 162 10.30 12.81 0.16
N GLY A 163 10.63 11.51 0.18
CA GLY A 163 11.99 11.01 0.07
C GLY A 163 12.58 11.29 -1.31
N PRO A 164 13.65 12.09 -1.44
CA PRO A 164 14.31 12.36 -2.73
C PRO A 164 14.73 11.08 -3.47
N GLU A 165 15.16 10.06 -2.72
CA GLU A 165 15.52 8.74 -3.24
C GLU A 165 14.33 7.98 -3.84
N VAL A 166 13.11 8.23 -3.37
CA VAL A 166 11.89 7.68 -3.96
C VAL A 166 11.53 8.47 -5.21
N LEU A 167 11.57 9.80 -5.12
CA LEU A 167 11.11 10.69 -6.19
C LEU A 167 12.01 10.66 -7.43
N ARG A 168 13.31 10.38 -7.25
CA ARG A 168 14.28 10.26 -8.36
C ARG A 168 14.27 8.88 -9.03
N SER A 169 13.62 7.88 -8.43
CA SER A 169 13.61 6.53 -8.96
C SER A 169 12.18 6.02 -9.13
N LYS A 170 11.77 5.82 -10.38
CA LYS A 170 10.50 5.21 -10.72
C LYS A 170 10.33 3.86 -10.02
N ARG A 171 11.37 3.02 -10.03
CA ARG A 171 11.34 1.70 -9.39
C ARG A 171 11.07 1.79 -7.89
N VAL A 172 11.73 2.72 -7.19
CA VAL A 172 11.49 2.91 -5.75
C VAL A 172 10.09 3.49 -5.51
N THR A 173 9.62 4.38 -6.39
CA THR A 173 8.25 4.89 -6.35
C THR A 173 7.22 3.76 -6.49
N ASP A 174 7.40 2.84 -7.45
CA ASP A 174 6.54 1.67 -7.65
C ASP A 174 6.54 0.77 -6.40
N GLU A 175 7.73 0.49 -5.85
CA GLU A 175 7.90 -0.28 -4.61
C GLU A 175 7.13 0.33 -3.44
N VAL A 176 7.25 1.64 -3.24
CA VAL A 176 6.55 2.38 -2.17
C VAL A 176 5.03 2.35 -2.38
N ILE A 177 4.54 2.62 -3.58
CA ILE A 177 3.09 2.67 -3.85
C ILE A 177 2.45 1.29 -3.69
N VAL A 178 3.04 0.26 -4.31
CA VAL A 178 2.51 -1.11 -4.29
C VAL A 178 2.52 -1.66 -2.86
N SER A 179 3.63 -1.52 -2.14
CA SER A 179 3.74 -1.99 -0.76
C SER A 179 2.84 -1.22 0.20
N GLY A 180 2.73 0.10 0.04
CA GLY A 180 1.87 0.95 0.87
C GLY A 180 0.40 0.61 0.70
N LEU A 181 -0.06 0.41 -0.53
CA LEU A 181 -1.46 0.04 -0.78
C LEU A 181 -1.77 -1.39 -0.33
N ALA A 182 -0.83 -2.32 -0.49
CA ALA A 182 -0.96 -3.66 0.08
C ALA A 182 -1.12 -3.61 1.60
N HIS A 183 -0.33 -2.79 2.27
CA HIS A 183 -0.40 -2.58 3.71
C HIS A 183 -1.74 -1.99 4.15
N VAL A 184 -2.16 -0.89 3.52
CA VAL A 184 -3.45 -0.22 3.80
C VAL A 184 -4.62 -1.16 3.58
N TYR A 185 -4.61 -1.94 2.50
CA TYR A 185 -5.68 -2.89 2.21
C TYR A 185 -5.81 -3.98 3.28
N LEU A 186 -4.68 -4.52 3.76
CA LEU A 186 -4.71 -5.53 4.80
C LEU A 186 -5.20 -4.99 6.14
N GLU A 187 -4.80 -3.77 6.49
CA GLU A 187 -5.33 -3.06 7.65
C GLU A 187 -6.84 -2.84 7.54
N TYR A 188 -7.35 -2.51 6.35
CA TYR A 188 -8.78 -2.40 6.10
C TYR A 188 -9.51 -3.75 6.31
N VAL A 189 -9.02 -4.83 5.71
CA VAL A 189 -9.60 -6.17 5.83
C VAL A 189 -9.57 -6.69 7.27
N ALA A 190 -8.45 -6.51 7.98
CA ALA A 190 -8.31 -6.94 9.38
C ALA A 190 -9.36 -6.28 10.28
N ARG A 191 -9.66 -5.00 10.07
CA ARG A 191 -10.65 -4.25 10.86
C ARG A 191 -12.08 -4.62 10.53
N SER A 192 -12.40 -4.80 9.25
CA SER A 192 -13.72 -5.28 8.85
C SER A 192 -14.01 -6.67 9.42
N SER A 193 -13.00 -7.53 9.49
CA SER A 193 -13.10 -8.87 10.10
C SER A 193 -13.28 -8.80 11.62
N ALA A 194 -12.55 -7.92 12.31
CA ALA A 194 -12.68 -7.72 13.76
C ALA A 194 -14.07 -7.17 14.14
N ALA A 195 -14.61 -6.22 13.38
CA ALA A 195 -15.95 -5.67 13.59
C ALA A 195 -17.04 -6.75 13.42
N GLY A 196 -16.92 -7.60 12.39
CA GLY A 196 -17.85 -8.72 12.17
C GLY A 196 -17.83 -9.75 13.30
N ALA A 197 -16.64 -10.06 13.84
CA ALA A 197 -16.51 -10.95 15.00
C ALA A 197 -17.16 -10.37 16.27
N SER A 198 -17.02 -9.07 16.52
CA SER A 198 -17.70 -8.41 17.66
C SER A 198 -19.22 -8.35 17.53
N ALA A 199 -19.74 -8.19 16.31
CA ALA A 199 -21.19 -8.21 16.06
C ALA A 199 -21.79 -9.63 16.22
N GLY A 200 -21.07 -10.66 15.77
CA GLY A 200 -21.47 -12.06 15.97
C GLY A 200 -21.48 -12.48 17.46
N ALA A 201 -20.52 -11.99 18.24
CA ALA A 201 -20.49 -12.22 19.69
C ALA A 201 -21.64 -11.50 20.42
N ALA A 202 -21.98 -10.27 20.02
CA ALA A 202 -23.12 -9.53 20.58
C ALA A 202 -24.48 -10.16 20.21
N GLY A 203 -24.61 -10.70 18.99
CA GLY A 203 -25.81 -11.43 18.55
C GLY A 203 -25.98 -12.77 19.28
N ALA A 204 -24.89 -13.46 19.60
CA ALA A 204 -24.93 -14.71 20.38
C ALA A 204 -25.27 -14.47 21.87
N GLY A 205 -24.97 -13.30 22.42
CA GLY A 205 -25.32 -12.93 23.80
C GLY A 205 -26.79 -12.54 24.02
N ALA A 206 -27.51 -12.14 22.96
CA ALA A 206 -28.90 -11.70 23.04
C ALA A 206 -29.93 -12.84 22.98
N GLY A 207 -29.51 -14.09 22.74
CA GLY A 207 -30.39 -15.26 22.60
C GLY A 207 -30.59 -16.10 23.86
N ALA A 208 -29.95 -15.78 24.99
CA ALA A 208 -29.90 -16.63 26.18
C ALA A 208 -30.81 -16.18 27.35
N GLY A 209 -31.80 -15.32 27.11
CA GLY A 209 -32.69 -14.78 28.16
C GLY A 209 -34.16 -14.98 27.83
N GLY A 210 -34.66 -16.22 27.85
CA GLY A 210 -36.08 -16.48 27.64
C GLY A 210 -36.45 -17.95 27.80
N GLY A 211 -36.61 -18.39 29.05
CA GLY A 211 -37.22 -19.69 29.34
C GLY A 211 -36.96 -20.15 30.77
N GLY A 212 -37.97 -20.08 31.63
CA GLY A 212 -37.92 -20.72 32.94
C GLY A 212 -38.99 -20.25 33.92
N CYS A 213 -40.19 -20.84 33.76
CA CYS A 213 -41.33 -21.00 34.70
C CYS A 213 -41.75 -19.82 35.60
#